data_AF-A0A432JPA7-F1
#
_entry.id   AF-A0A432JPA7-F1
#
_cell.length_a   1.000
_cell.length_b   1.000
_cell.length_c   1.000
_cell.angle_alpha   90.00
_cell.angle_beta   90.00
_cell.angle_gamma   90.00
#
_symmetry.space_group_name_H-M   'P 1'
#
loop_
_entity.id
_entity.type
_entity.pdbx_description
1 polymer ?
#
loop_
_entity_poly.entity_id
_entity_poly.type
_entity_poly.pdbx_seq_one_letter_code
_entity_poly.pdbx_strand_id
1 'polypeptide(L)'
;MDGIIKFFAVCSFGLTLLLFSCDAVRSDLPNVEDCGTYDYNDCNTIQPTEAEVLINFSISSKVKYVPFEVYEGYVDDQVLRFRDTAWADQLSYYLPVDKRWSVKAKYLQNEKTIYVIDGGKLYTHHKKVCDSTCWSVDKLELNAILK
;
A
#
# COMPACT_ATOMS: atom_id res chain seq x y z
N MET A 1 12.90 -2.49 86.01
CA MET A 1 14.24 -3.02 85.69
C MET A 1 14.40 -2.98 84.18
N ASP A 2 14.37 -1.81 83.56
CA ASP A 2 15.36 -0.72 83.60
C ASP A 2 16.52 -0.98 82.65
N GLY A 3 16.48 -0.25 81.53
CA GLY A 3 17.63 0.26 80.76
C GLY A 3 18.51 -0.78 80.04
N ILE A 4 19.29 -0.43 79.02
CA ILE A 4 19.91 0.86 78.69
C ILE A 4 20.14 0.94 77.18
N ILE A 5 19.89 2.13 76.62
CA ILE A 5 20.24 2.62 75.28
C ILE A 5 21.76 2.74 75.15
N LYS A 6 22.37 2.31 74.02
CA LYS A 6 23.57 2.99 73.48
C LYS A 6 23.55 3.07 71.94
N PHE A 7 23.43 4.33 71.50
CA PHE A 7 23.76 4.92 70.21
C PHE A 7 25.21 4.63 69.77
N PHE A 8 25.45 4.49 68.46
CA PHE A 8 26.56 5.04 67.64
C PHE A 8 26.36 4.44 66.23
N ALA A 9 25.71 5.11 65.27
CA ALA A 9 26.19 6.21 64.45
C ALA A 9 27.56 5.93 63.80
N VAL A 10 27.58 5.65 62.48
CA VAL A 10 28.04 6.59 61.41
C VAL A 10 28.37 5.82 60.12
N CYS A 11 27.97 6.46 59.01
CA CYS A 11 28.21 6.20 57.61
C CYS A 11 29.66 5.88 57.20
N SER A 12 29.81 5.04 56.18
CA SER A 12 30.83 5.18 55.12
C SER A 12 30.35 4.36 53.92
N PHE A 13 29.58 4.92 52.97
CA PHE A 13 30.09 5.47 51.71
C PHE A 13 31.59 5.20 51.48
N GLY A 14 31.92 4.37 50.48
CA GLY A 14 33.30 4.02 50.19
C GLY A 14 33.48 2.93 49.13
N LEU A 15 33.09 3.25 47.89
CA LEU A 15 33.86 2.97 46.68
C LEU A 15 34.64 1.65 46.60
N THR A 16 34.12 0.69 45.83
CA THR A 16 35.00 -0.17 45.01
C THR A 16 34.24 -0.64 43.77
N LEU A 17 34.28 0.24 42.76
CA LEU A 17 34.13 -0.10 41.36
C LEU A 17 35.21 -1.12 41.00
N LEU A 18 34.87 -2.41 41.05
CA LEU A 18 35.65 -3.45 40.38
C LEU A 18 34.97 -3.76 39.05
N LEU A 19 35.42 -3.01 38.06
CA LEU A 19 35.63 -3.36 36.66
C LEU A 19 35.12 -4.76 36.27
N PHE A 20 33.82 -4.87 35.98
CA PHE A 20 33.39 -5.78 34.93
C PHE A 20 33.71 -5.07 33.61
N SER A 21 34.89 -5.35 33.07
CA SER A 21 35.20 -5.13 31.66
C SER A 21 34.24 -6.00 30.85
N CYS A 22 33.08 -5.43 30.53
CA CYS A 22 32.15 -5.99 29.57
C CYS A 22 32.58 -5.51 28.18
N ASP A 23 33.68 -6.07 27.66
CA ASP A 23 33.94 -6.08 26.22
C ASP A 23 32.96 -7.07 25.59
N ALA A 24 31.69 -6.69 25.56
CA ALA A 24 30.74 -7.21 24.61
C ALA A 24 30.48 -6.07 23.64
N VAL A 25 31.30 -6.00 22.58
CA VAL A 25 30.95 -5.28 21.37
C VAL A 25 29.60 -5.82 20.93
N ARG A 26 28.52 -5.12 21.28
CA ARG A 26 27.18 -5.35 20.76
C ARG A 26 27.17 -4.87 19.32
N SER A 27 27.56 -5.74 18.41
CA SER A 27 27.26 -5.64 16.99
C SER A 27 25.77 -5.95 16.77
N ASP A 28 24.87 -5.12 17.31
CA ASP A 28 23.43 -5.24 17.09
C ASP A 28 22.77 -3.88 17.37
N LEU A 29 23.06 -2.88 16.54
CA LEU A 29 22.17 -1.73 16.38
C LEU A 29 21.29 -2.01 15.15
N PRO A 30 19.97 -2.15 15.31
CA PRO A 30 19.08 -2.39 14.20
C PRO A 30 19.00 -1.12 13.34
N ASN A 31 19.34 -1.24 12.07
CA ASN A 31 18.98 -0.33 10.97
C ASN A 31 18.87 1.16 11.36
N VAL A 32 20.01 1.80 11.60
CA VAL A 32 20.05 3.27 11.44
C VAL A 32 19.97 3.50 9.93
N GLU A 33 18.82 3.98 9.44
CA GLU A 33 18.71 4.46 8.06
C GLU A 33 19.81 5.51 7.84
N ASP A 34 20.75 5.25 6.94
CA ASP A 34 21.83 6.20 6.60
C ASP A 34 21.26 7.31 5.73
N CYS A 35 20.70 8.31 6.41
CA CYS A 35 20.11 9.49 5.81
C CYS A 35 21.14 10.39 5.11
N GLY A 36 22.44 10.21 5.37
CA GLY A 36 23.51 10.98 4.74
C GLY A 36 23.73 10.59 3.28
N THR A 37 23.39 9.35 2.92
CA THR A 37 23.60 8.80 1.57
C THR A 37 22.35 8.29 0.89
N TYR A 38 21.16 8.42 1.51
CA TYR A 38 19.91 7.97 0.91
C TYR A 38 19.58 8.78 -0.36
N ASP A 39 19.37 8.07 -1.47
CA ASP A 39 18.95 8.68 -2.72
C ASP A 39 17.44 8.93 -2.71
N TYR A 40 17.04 10.20 -2.60
CA TYR A 40 15.63 10.61 -2.59
C TYR A 40 15.02 10.75 -3.99
N ASN A 41 15.76 10.48 -5.07
CA ASN A 41 15.23 10.64 -6.43
C ASN A 41 14.03 9.72 -6.73
N ASP A 42 13.87 8.62 -6.00
CA ASP A 42 12.73 7.69 -6.11
C ASP A 42 11.59 7.98 -5.11
N CYS A 43 11.75 8.99 -4.25
CA CYS A 43 10.83 9.29 -3.16
C CYS A 43 9.81 10.34 -3.58
N ASN A 44 8.58 9.91 -3.88
CA ASN A 44 7.48 10.84 -4.02
C ASN A 44 6.98 11.28 -2.64
N THR A 45 7.23 12.53 -2.25
CA THR A 45 6.82 13.07 -0.96
C THR A 45 5.36 13.54 -0.90
N ILE A 46 4.69 13.59 -2.04
CA ILE A 46 3.29 14.00 -2.17
C ILE A 46 2.44 12.76 -2.34
N GLN A 47 1.44 12.60 -1.48
CA GLN A 47 0.49 11.50 -1.62
C GLN A 47 -0.26 11.63 -2.95
N PRO A 48 -0.25 10.59 -3.80
CA PRO A 48 -1.00 10.60 -5.05
C PRO A 48 -2.50 10.54 -4.76
N THR A 49 -3.29 11.26 -5.55
CA THR A 49 -4.76 11.26 -5.44
C THR A 49 -5.44 10.31 -6.41
N GLU A 50 -4.75 9.99 -7.52
CA GLU A 50 -5.22 9.11 -8.59
C GLU A 50 -4.06 8.22 -9.05
N ALA A 51 -4.38 7.05 -9.60
CA ALA A 51 -3.42 6.20 -10.28
C ALA A 51 -4.06 5.40 -11.41
N GLU A 52 -3.20 4.77 -12.20
CA GLU A 52 -3.59 4.05 -13.40
C GLU A 52 -4.36 2.75 -13.08
N VAL A 53 -5.49 2.61 -13.76
CA VAL A 53 -6.27 1.37 -13.85
C VAL A 53 -6.28 0.92 -15.30
N LEU A 54 -5.72 -0.26 -15.55
CA LEU A 54 -5.78 -0.91 -16.85
C LEU A 54 -6.98 -1.83 -16.92
N ILE A 55 -7.71 -1.76 -18.03
CA ILE A 55 -8.86 -2.62 -18.28
C ILE A 55 -8.60 -3.41 -19.55
N ASN A 56 -8.58 -4.73 -19.45
CA ASN A 56 -8.33 -5.65 -20.55
C ASN A 56 -9.66 -6.23 -21.09
N PHE A 57 -9.78 -6.31 -22.41
CA PHE A 57 -10.97 -6.76 -23.12
C PHE A 57 -10.64 -7.79 -24.19
N SER A 58 -11.57 -8.70 -24.47
CA SER A 58 -11.48 -9.56 -25.66
C SER A 58 -11.86 -8.80 -26.93
N ILE A 59 -10.88 -8.28 -27.67
CA ILE A 59 -11.04 -7.71 -29.02
C ILE A 59 -10.49 -8.68 -30.07
N SER A 60 -11.21 -8.89 -31.17
CA SER A 60 -10.83 -9.82 -32.22
C SER A 60 -11.50 -9.50 -33.57
N SER A 61 -11.31 -10.38 -34.56
CA SER A 61 -12.04 -10.28 -35.82
C SER A 61 -13.56 -10.43 -35.66
N LYS A 62 -14.03 -11.14 -34.62
CA LYS A 62 -15.45 -11.36 -34.33
C LYS A 62 -16.02 -10.37 -33.31
N VAL A 63 -15.17 -9.83 -32.43
CA VAL A 63 -15.55 -8.85 -31.40
C VAL A 63 -14.81 -7.55 -31.70
N LYS A 64 -15.49 -6.63 -32.40
CA LYS A 64 -14.88 -5.37 -32.86
C LYS A 64 -14.83 -4.29 -31.80
N TYR A 65 -15.79 -4.33 -30.90
CA TYR A 65 -15.90 -3.37 -29.81
C TYR A 65 -16.61 -4.01 -28.63
N VAL A 66 -16.40 -3.46 -27.44
CA VAL A 66 -16.98 -3.94 -26.19
C VAL A 66 -17.52 -2.74 -25.41
N PRO A 67 -18.85 -2.56 -25.34
CA PRO A 67 -19.44 -1.59 -24.41
C PRO A 67 -19.17 -2.02 -22.97
N PHE A 68 -18.80 -1.08 -22.11
CA PHE A 68 -18.55 -1.37 -20.70
C PHE A 68 -18.95 -0.22 -19.77
N GLU A 69 -19.09 -0.56 -18.50
CA GLU A 69 -19.45 0.33 -17.41
C GLU A 69 -18.38 0.21 -16.31
N VAL A 70 -17.94 1.33 -15.74
CA VAL A 70 -17.01 1.36 -14.61
C VAL A 70 -17.72 1.89 -13.38
N TYR A 71 -17.53 1.22 -12.25
CA TYR A 71 -18.19 1.48 -10.97
C TYR A 71 -17.18 1.76 -9.87
N GLU A 72 -17.52 2.71 -9.00
CA GLU A 72 -16.86 2.85 -7.70
C GLU A 72 -17.47 1.81 -6.74
N GLY A 73 -16.67 0.89 -6.19
CA GLY A 73 -17.16 -0.23 -5.40
C GLY A 73 -17.47 -1.47 -6.25
N TYR A 74 -18.43 -2.28 -5.81
CA TYR A 74 -18.91 -3.44 -6.56
C TYR A 74 -19.95 -3.03 -7.60
N VAL A 75 -20.10 -3.82 -8.66
CA VAL A 75 -21.15 -3.59 -9.69
C VAL A 75 -22.55 -3.55 -9.06
N ASP A 76 -22.79 -4.37 -8.04
CA ASP A 76 -24.09 -4.48 -7.35
C ASP A 76 -24.42 -3.24 -6.50
N ASP A 77 -23.41 -2.44 -6.12
CA ASP A 77 -23.61 -1.19 -5.38
C ASP A 77 -24.19 -0.08 -6.28
N GLN A 78 -24.18 -0.27 -7.60
CA GLN A 78 -24.73 0.63 -8.62
C GLN A 78 -24.18 2.06 -8.61
N VAL A 79 -23.00 2.28 -8.02
CA VAL A 79 -22.31 3.58 -8.07
C VAL A 79 -21.55 3.70 -9.39
N LEU A 80 -22.31 3.92 -10.46
CA LEU A 80 -21.79 4.08 -11.82
C LEU A 80 -20.92 5.34 -11.91
N ARG A 81 -19.68 5.18 -12.38
CA ARG A 81 -18.78 6.31 -12.62
C ARG A 81 -18.86 6.81 -14.05
N PHE A 82 -18.76 5.92 -15.02
CA PHE A 82 -18.91 6.24 -16.44
C PHE A 82 -19.21 5.00 -17.28
N ARG A 83 -19.59 5.25 -18.54
CA ARG A 83 -19.80 4.25 -19.58
C ARG A 83 -18.93 4.59 -20.77
N ASP A 84 -18.39 3.58 -21.42
CA ASP A 84 -17.55 3.76 -22.60
C ASP A 84 -17.63 2.52 -23.52
N THR A 85 -16.91 2.54 -24.63
CA THR A 85 -16.80 1.45 -25.59
C THR A 85 -15.35 1.22 -25.94
N ALA A 86 -14.84 0.03 -25.62
CA ALA A 86 -13.49 -0.36 -25.97
C ALA A 86 -13.42 -0.79 -27.44
N TRP A 87 -12.50 -0.16 -28.17
CA TRP A 87 -12.12 -0.52 -29.56
C TRP A 87 -10.73 -1.18 -29.63
N ALA A 88 -10.02 -1.19 -28.50
CA ALA A 88 -8.73 -1.84 -28.30
C ALA A 88 -8.84 -2.87 -27.17
N ASP A 89 -7.91 -3.83 -27.14
CA ASP A 89 -7.83 -4.90 -26.14
C ASP A 89 -7.41 -4.42 -24.75
N GLN A 90 -6.84 -3.21 -24.66
CA GLN A 90 -6.49 -2.56 -23.41
C GLN A 90 -6.84 -1.07 -23.43
N LEU A 91 -7.42 -0.59 -22.35
CA LEU A 91 -7.61 0.84 -22.07
C LEU A 91 -7.03 1.20 -20.70
N SER A 92 -6.60 2.46 -20.55
CA SER A 92 -6.05 3.01 -19.33
C SER A 92 -6.87 4.21 -18.86
N TYR A 93 -7.17 4.25 -17.56
CA TYR A 93 -7.84 5.38 -16.91
C TYR A 93 -7.13 5.72 -15.61
N TYR A 94 -6.98 7.01 -15.30
CA TYR A 94 -6.55 7.47 -13.99
C TYR A 94 -7.77 7.62 -13.08
N LEU A 95 -7.80 6.87 -12.00
CA LEU A 95 -8.93 6.84 -11.05
C LEU A 95 -8.45 7.10 -9.62
N PRO A 96 -9.32 7.65 -8.76
CA PRO A 96 -8.99 7.88 -7.36
C PRO A 96 -8.44 6.64 -6.64
N VAL A 97 -7.34 6.84 -5.92
CA VAL A 97 -6.68 5.80 -5.11
C VAL A 97 -7.45 5.50 -3.83
N ASP A 98 -7.08 4.40 -3.17
CA ASP A 98 -7.70 3.88 -1.94
C ASP A 98 -9.18 3.51 -2.08
N LYS A 99 -9.63 3.32 -3.32
CA LYS A 99 -10.98 2.91 -3.69
C LYS A 99 -10.99 1.56 -4.40
N ARG A 100 -12.11 0.86 -4.26
CA ARG A 100 -12.44 -0.31 -5.08
C ARG A 100 -13.03 0.17 -6.40
N TRP A 101 -12.61 -0.44 -7.49
CA TRP A 101 -13.13 -0.22 -8.83
C TRP A 101 -13.57 -1.54 -9.42
N SER A 102 -14.70 -1.52 -10.12
CA SER A 102 -15.19 -2.67 -10.87
C SER A 102 -15.54 -2.29 -12.30
N VAL A 103 -15.37 -3.22 -13.22
CA VAL A 103 -15.79 -3.08 -14.61
C VAL A 103 -16.83 -4.14 -14.95
N LYS A 104 -17.82 -3.76 -15.75
CA LYS A 104 -18.79 -4.67 -16.36
C LYS A 104 -18.73 -4.50 -17.87
N ALA A 105 -18.19 -5.48 -18.56
CA ALA A 105 -18.14 -5.52 -20.02
C ALA A 105 -19.31 -6.33 -20.59
N LYS A 106 -19.86 -5.88 -21.72
CA LYS A 106 -20.95 -6.53 -22.43
C LYS A 106 -20.45 -7.12 -23.75
N TYR A 107 -20.59 -8.43 -23.89
CA TYR A 107 -20.27 -9.17 -25.10
C TYR A 107 -21.53 -9.70 -25.78
N LEU A 108 -21.54 -9.73 -27.11
CA LEU A 108 -22.56 -10.40 -27.90
C LEU A 108 -21.94 -11.61 -28.60
N GLN A 109 -22.42 -12.81 -28.27
CA GLN A 109 -21.93 -14.06 -28.85
C GLN A 109 -23.13 -14.95 -29.17
N ASN A 110 -23.28 -15.35 -30.44
CA ASN A 110 -24.37 -16.21 -30.91
C ASN A 110 -25.75 -15.71 -30.44
N GLU A 111 -26.02 -14.42 -30.63
CA GLU A 111 -27.26 -13.72 -30.22
C GLU A 111 -27.50 -13.66 -28.70
N LYS A 112 -26.59 -14.20 -27.88
CA LYS A 112 -26.64 -14.10 -26.42
C LYS A 112 -25.77 -12.95 -25.94
N THR A 113 -26.31 -12.20 -24.98
CA THR A 113 -25.53 -11.21 -24.24
C THR A 113 -24.81 -11.90 -23.08
N ILE A 114 -23.50 -11.69 -22.97
CA ILE A 114 -22.67 -12.18 -21.88
C ILE A 114 -22.09 -10.96 -21.16
N TYR A 115 -22.19 -10.94 -19.84
CA TYR A 115 -21.55 -9.92 -19.02
C TYR A 115 -20.33 -10.50 -18.33
N VAL A 116 -19.18 -9.85 -18.48
CA VAL A 116 -17.95 -10.17 -17.76
C VAL A 116 -17.71 -9.07 -16.74
N ILE A 117 -17.55 -9.45 -15.48
CA ILE A 117 -17.35 -8.52 -14.37
C ILE A 117 -16.01 -8.85 -13.72
N ASP A 118 -15.22 -7.82 -13.48
CA ASP A 118 -14.02 -7.91 -12.66
C ASP A 118 -13.90 -6.68 -11.76
N GLY A 119 -13.15 -6.79 -10.68
CA GLY A 119 -12.96 -5.69 -9.74
C GLY A 119 -11.82 -5.89 -8.77
N GLY A 120 -11.17 -4.80 -8.41
CA GLY A 120 -10.07 -4.78 -7.46
C GLY A 120 -9.97 -3.46 -6.74
N LYS A 121 -9.02 -3.35 -5.81
CA LYS A 121 -8.80 -2.14 -5.04
C LYS A 121 -7.46 -1.54 -5.42
N LEU A 122 -7.48 -0.23 -5.66
CA LEU A 122 -6.30 0.59 -5.92
C LEU A 122 -5.78 1.05 -4.56
N TYR A 123 -4.54 0.71 -4.20
CA TYR A 123 -3.96 1.00 -2.88
C TYR A 123 -2.81 1.99 -3.00
N THR A 124 -2.79 2.98 -2.10
CA THR A 124 -1.56 3.71 -1.80
C THR A 124 -0.75 3.00 -0.73
N HIS A 125 0.57 3.09 -0.88
CA HIS A 125 1.54 2.65 0.12
C HIS A 125 2.41 3.83 0.50
N HIS A 126 2.93 3.78 1.72
CA HIS A 126 3.92 4.74 2.17
C HIS A 126 4.98 4.07 3.01
N LYS A 127 6.20 4.62 2.93
CA LYS A 127 7.30 4.32 3.85
C LYS A 127 7.83 5.63 4.40
N LYS A 128 8.14 5.64 5.69
CA LYS A 128 8.92 6.74 6.27
C LYS A 128 10.38 6.46 5.96
N VAL A 129 11.08 7.44 5.41
CA VAL A 129 12.52 7.42 5.16
C VAL A 129 13.08 8.67 5.79
N CYS A 130 13.86 8.50 6.86
CA CYS A 130 14.39 9.62 7.64
C CYS A 130 13.27 10.58 8.08
N ASP A 131 13.28 11.83 7.60
CA ASP A 131 12.28 12.86 7.90
C ASP A 131 11.18 13.00 6.82
N SER A 132 11.24 12.17 5.77
CA SER A 132 10.30 12.20 4.64
C SER A 132 9.36 10.99 4.65
N THR A 133 8.19 11.16 4.05
CA THR A 133 7.29 10.03 3.72
C THR A 133 7.31 9.85 2.21
N CYS A 134 7.72 8.67 1.75
CA CYS A 134 7.73 8.32 0.34
C CYS A 134 6.49 7.50 0.00
N TRP A 135 5.72 7.94 -0.98
CA TRP A 135 4.49 7.32 -1.44
C TRP A 135 4.70 6.51 -2.71
N SER A 136 3.95 5.41 -2.81
CA SER A 136 3.81 4.61 -4.03
C SER A 136 2.37 4.16 -4.20
N VAL A 137 2.00 3.70 -5.39
CA VAL A 137 0.66 3.18 -5.69
C VAL A 137 0.77 1.87 -6.44
N ASP A 138 -0.13 0.95 -6.11
CA ASP A 138 -0.27 -0.26 -6.90
C ASP A 138 -0.88 0.06 -8.26
N LYS A 139 -0.48 -0.73 -9.25
CA LYS A 139 -1.19 -0.82 -10.51
C LYS A 139 -2.41 -1.73 -10.34
N LEU A 140 -3.58 -1.28 -10.78
CA LEU A 140 -4.77 -2.12 -10.82
C LEU A 140 -5.05 -2.58 -12.25
N GLU A 141 -5.14 -3.89 -12.45
CA GLU A 141 -5.53 -4.50 -13.72
C GLU A 141 -6.88 -5.21 -13.57
N LEU A 142 -7.85 -4.82 -14.38
CA LEU A 142 -9.18 -5.40 -14.44
C LEU A 142 -9.33 -6.20 -15.74
N ASN A 143 -9.64 -7.48 -15.62
CA ASN A 143 -9.66 -8.44 -16.72
C ASN A 143 -11.09 -8.77 -17.13
N ALA A 144 -11.67 -7.90 -17.96
CA ALA A 144 -12.99 -8.09 -18.53
C ALA A 144 -12.96 -8.97 -19.81
N ILE A 145 -12.16 -10.04 -19.80
CA ILE A 145 -11.88 -10.89 -20.96
C ILE A 145 -12.95 -12.00 -21.07
N LEU A 146 -13.62 -12.09 -22.22
CA LEU A 146 -14.50 -13.19 -22.57
C LEU A 146 -13.67 -14.48 -22.78
N LYS A 147 -13.98 -15.53 -21.99
CA LYS A 147 -13.36 -16.86 -22.04
C LYS A 147 -14.05 -17.80 -23.02
#